data_AF-A0A354IX87-F1
#
_entry.id   AF-A0A354IX87-F1
#
_cell.length_a   1.000
_cell.length_b   1.000
_cell.length_c   1.000
_cell.angle_alpha   90.00
_cell.angle_beta   90.00
_cell.angle_gamma   90.00
#
_symmetry.space_group_name_H-M   'P 1'
#
loop_
_entity.id
_entity.type
_entity.pdbx_description
1 polymer ?
#
loop_
_entity_poly.entity_id
_entity_poly.type
_entity_poly.pdbx_seq_one_letter_code
_entity_poly.pdbx_strand_id
1 'polypeptide(L)'
;MRAGAGLLFYSFSIDNPFMEKDMHTSRFASRSLTRPLLLAVLAGACALPLLPVQAGDNTSWTVNRTMTARDGGEPFALVRDGGNLITGNDADHKRVKELERSVKGDFLWFRDGGKEYIVQDPAALQRMDAAWAPMKELGAQMGQHGAEMGRQGGSMGSLGAKMALAAVSFNAEKMEAIGKQMEDAGKPMEATGKKMEAVGKKMEGVQKEAERTARGVIAESLRNGTAKPVATRG
;
A
#
# COMPACT_ATOMS: atom_id res chain seq x y z
N MET A 1 -24.47 61.40 -21.55
CA MET A 1 -23.47 61.37 -22.63
C MET A 1 -22.90 59.95 -22.72
N ARG A 2 -22.98 59.33 -23.92
CA ARG A 2 -22.22 58.19 -24.53
C ARG A 2 -21.65 57.10 -23.59
N ALA A 3 -22.15 55.85 -23.69
CA ALA A 3 -21.63 54.71 -24.52
C ALA A 3 -20.48 53.95 -23.83
N GLY A 4 -20.34 52.62 -23.80
CA GLY A 4 -21.06 51.47 -24.38
C GLY A 4 -20.14 50.21 -24.28
N ALA A 5 -20.74 49.01 -24.34
CA ALA A 5 -20.16 47.65 -24.50
C ALA A 5 -19.37 47.05 -23.30
N GLY A 6 -19.51 45.78 -22.92
CA GLY A 6 -20.26 44.64 -23.45
C GLY A 6 -19.74 43.30 -22.90
N LEU A 7 -20.56 42.24 -23.02
CA LEU A 7 -20.33 40.80 -22.81
C LEU A 7 -20.32 40.23 -21.37
N LEU A 8 -20.94 39.09 -21.05
CA LEU A 8 -22.03 38.28 -21.63
C LEU A 8 -22.33 37.23 -20.54
N PHE A 9 -23.45 37.35 -19.81
CA PHE A 9 -24.02 36.24 -19.04
C PHE A 9 -24.97 35.49 -19.97
N TYR A 10 -24.70 34.21 -20.23
CA TYR A 10 -25.62 33.34 -20.95
C TYR A 10 -26.23 32.34 -19.98
N SER A 11 -27.44 32.64 -19.54
CA SER A 11 -28.40 31.73 -18.94
C SER A 11 -29.67 31.89 -19.76
N PHE A 12 -30.11 30.85 -20.46
CA PHE A 12 -31.44 30.86 -21.07
C PHE A 12 -32.06 29.46 -21.04
N SER A 13 -33.29 29.50 -20.54
CA SER A 13 -34.22 28.43 -20.28
C SER A 13 -35.15 28.23 -21.49
N ILE A 14 -35.59 26.98 -21.67
CA ILE A 14 -36.93 26.55 -22.14
C ILE A 14 -37.32 26.87 -23.61
N ASP A 15 -37.54 25.83 -24.43
CA ASP A 15 -38.87 25.39 -24.92
C ASP A 15 -38.81 24.42 -26.13
N ASN A 16 -39.65 23.40 -26.05
CA ASN A 16 -40.03 22.37 -27.04
C ASN A 16 -40.67 23.03 -28.28
N PRO A 17 -40.77 22.45 -29.52
CA PRO A 17 -41.57 21.22 -29.78
C PRO A 17 -41.27 20.41 -31.09
N PHE A 18 -42.01 19.32 -31.27
CA PHE A 18 -42.57 18.80 -32.56
C PHE A 18 -41.62 18.11 -33.58
N MET A 19 -41.61 16.77 -33.68
CA MET A 19 -42.38 15.89 -34.59
C MET A 19 -42.11 16.04 -36.10
N GLU A 20 -41.61 14.96 -36.74
CA GLU A 20 -42.25 14.14 -37.80
C GLU A 20 -41.28 13.64 -38.91
N LYS A 21 -41.51 12.38 -39.33
CA LYS A 21 -41.04 11.67 -40.56
C LYS A 21 -39.59 11.16 -40.47
N ASP A 22 -39.35 9.85 -40.48
CA ASP A 22 -39.62 9.00 -41.64
C ASP A 22 -40.21 7.62 -41.34
N MET A 23 -41.15 7.29 -42.20
CA MET A 23 -41.86 6.03 -42.34
C MET A 23 -41.10 5.18 -43.38
N HIS A 24 -40.51 4.06 -42.96
CA HIS A 24 -40.25 2.94 -43.88
C HIS A 24 -40.56 1.61 -43.21
N THR A 25 -41.81 1.19 -43.46
CA THR A 25 -42.25 -0.17 -43.75
C THR A 25 -41.25 -1.31 -43.52
N SER A 26 -41.49 -2.11 -42.48
CA SER A 26 -41.20 -3.55 -42.50
C SER A 26 -42.15 -4.34 -41.60
N ARG A 27 -43.11 -4.92 -42.29
CA ARG A 27 -43.96 -6.10 -42.02
C ARG A 27 -43.80 -6.83 -40.67
N PHE A 28 -44.92 -6.86 -39.96
CA PHE A 28 -45.45 -7.94 -39.12
C PHE A 28 -44.61 -9.24 -39.02
N ALA A 29 -44.18 -9.54 -37.80
CA ALA A 29 -44.20 -10.91 -37.27
C ALA A 29 -44.50 -10.85 -35.76
N SER A 30 -45.78 -11.03 -35.45
CA SER A 30 -46.32 -11.24 -34.12
C SER A 30 -45.70 -12.49 -33.49
N ARG A 31 -45.13 -12.35 -32.29
CA ARG A 31 -45.11 -13.42 -31.27
C ARG A 31 -45.19 -12.79 -29.89
N SER A 32 -46.41 -12.81 -29.36
CA SER A 32 -46.76 -12.56 -27.98
C SER A 32 -46.00 -13.52 -27.05
N LEU A 33 -45.41 -13.03 -25.97
CA LEU A 33 -45.41 -13.73 -24.69
C LEU A 33 -45.13 -12.74 -23.55
N THR A 34 -46.25 -12.30 -22.98
CA THR A 34 -46.49 -11.85 -21.61
C THR A 34 -45.53 -12.45 -20.59
N ARG A 35 -44.87 -11.63 -19.77
CA ARG A 35 -44.74 -11.82 -18.30
C ARG A 35 -44.10 -10.62 -17.58
N PRO A 36 -44.44 -10.39 -16.30
CA PRO A 36 -44.62 -9.05 -15.72
C PRO A 36 -43.39 -8.48 -15.02
N LEU A 37 -43.49 -7.17 -14.76
CA LEU A 37 -42.72 -6.37 -13.80
C LEU A 37 -42.34 -7.17 -12.54
N LEU A 38 -41.06 -7.11 -12.18
CA LEU A 38 -40.63 -7.23 -10.79
C LEU A 38 -39.57 -6.16 -10.53
N LEU A 39 -39.93 -5.24 -9.64
CA LEU A 39 -39.08 -4.24 -9.02
C LEU A 39 -37.82 -4.88 -8.45
N ALA A 40 -36.65 -4.54 -8.99
CA ALA A 40 -35.38 -4.76 -8.32
C ALA A 40 -35.08 -3.53 -7.46
N VAL A 41 -35.31 -3.67 -6.16
CA VAL A 41 -34.93 -2.71 -5.12
C VAL A 41 -33.41 -2.59 -5.06
N LEU A 42 -32.93 -1.35 -5.05
CA LEU A 42 -31.56 -0.98 -4.70
C LEU A 42 -31.17 -1.56 -3.33
N ALA A 43 -30.21 -2.49 -3.32
CA ALA A 43 -29.39 -2.77 -2.16
C ALA A 43 -27.93 -2.60 -2.57
N GLY A 44 -27.46 -1.35 -2.51
CA GLY A 44 -26.04 -1.02 -2.60
C GLY A 44 -25.31 -1.53 -1.36
N ALA A 45 -24.98 -2.82 -1.34
CA ALA A 45 -23.92 -3.31 -0.49
C ALA A 45 -22.61 -2.97 -1.19
N CYS A 46 -21.75 -2.17 -0.53
CA CYS A 46 -20.36 -2.02 -0.91
C CYS A 46 -19.71 -3.40 -0.91
N ALA A 47 -19.75 -4.09 -2.04
CA ALA A 47 -18.80 -5.12 -2.40
C ALA A 47 -17.48 -4.38 -2.66
N LEU A 48 -16.79 -3.97 -1.59
CA LEU A 48 -15.35 -3.78 -1.68
C LEU A 48 -14.81 -5.15 -2.10
N PRO A 49 -14.17 -5.28 -3.28
CA PRO A 49 -13.52 -6.51 -3.64
C PRO A 49 -12.52 -6.80 -2.51
N LEU A 50 -12.72 -7.93 -1.85
CA LEU A 50 -11.74 -8.55 -0.96
C LEU A 50 -10.48 -8.74 -1.80
N LEU A 51 -9.59 -7.75 -1.79
CA LEU A 51 -8.24 -8.02 -2.22
C LEU A 51 -7.74 -9.10 -1.25
N PRO A 52 -7.31 -10.27 -1.77
CA PRO A 52 -6.54 -11.16 -0.92
C PRO A 52 -5.37 -10.33 -0.41
N VAL A 53 -5.23 -10.23 0.92
CA VAL A 53 -3.95 -9.83 1.48
C VAL A 53 -2.99 -10.92 1.00
N GLN A 54 -2.31 -10.64 -0.12
CA GLN A 54 -1.39 -11.58 -0.71
C GLN A 54 -0.36 -11.85 0.38
N ALA A 55 -0.32 -13.09 0.84
CA ALA A 55 0.82 -13.59 1.60
C ALA A 55 2.01 -13.43 0.66
N GLY A 56 2.71 -12.29 0.80
CA GLY A 56 3.93 -12.03 0.09
C GLY A 56 4.87 -13.20 0.33
N ASP A 57 5.43 -13.70 -0.77
CA ASP A 57 6.71 -14.36 -0.84
C ASP A 57 7.63 -13.90 0.30
N ASN A 58 7.69 -14.70 1.36
CA ASN A 58 8.37 -14.39 2.63
C ASN A 58 9.90 -14.38 2.51
N THR A 59 10.43 -14.61 1.32
CA THR A 59 11.85 -14.48 0.98
C THR A 59 12.23 -13.08 0.56
N SER A 60 11.27 -12.24 0.14
CA SER A 60 11.53 -10.85 -0.25
C SER A 60 11.20 -9.91 0.91
N TRP A 61 12.22 -9.23 1.44
CA TRP A 61 12.02 -8.21 2.46
C TRP A 61 12.16 -6.82 1.81
N THR A 62 11.14 -5.99 1.96
CA THR A 62 11.19 -4.58 1.54
C THR A 62 11.03 -3.69 2.76
N VAL A 63 12.03 -2.83 2.98
CA VAL A 63 11.94 -1.79 4.01
C VAL A 63 11.93 -0.44 3.32
N ASN A 64 10.77 0.22 3.36
CA ASN A 64 10.59 1.57 2.83
C ASN A 64 10.50 2.55 3.98
N ARG A 65 11.43 3.50 4.04
CA ARG A 65 11.34 4.65 4.95
C ARG A 65 11.22 5.91 4.11
N THR A 66 10.05 6.55 4.19
CA THR A 66 9.88 7.89 3.62
C THR A 66 10.60 8.91 4.48
N MET A 67 11.56 9.64 3.90
CA MET A 67 12.19 10.77 4.58
C MET A 67 11.39 12.05 4.37
N THR A 68 11.14 12.77 5.45
CA THR A 68 10.65 14.15 5.42
C THR A 68 11.82 15.12 5.55
N ALA A 69 11.63 16.37 5.12
CA ALA A 69 12.65 17.42 5.25
C ALA A 69 13.13 17.64 6.70
N ARG A 70 12.34 17.21 7.70
CA ARG A 70 12.68 17.27 9.13
C ARG A 70 13.66 16.20 9.58
N ASP A 71 13.77 15.10 8.85
CA ASP A 71 14.55 13.91 9.26
C ASP A 71 16.05 14.07 9.01
N GLY A 72 16.46 15.09 8.23
CA GLY A 72 17.84 15.55 8.14
C GLY A 72 18.88 14.50 7.72
N GLY A 73 18.45 13.46 7.01
CA GLY A 73 19.33 12.40 6.50
C GLY A 73 19.41 12.41 4.99
N GLU A 74 20.54 11.96 4.47
CA GLU A 74 20.75 11.76 3.03
C GLU A 74 20.07 10.47 2.58
N PRO A 75 19.34 10.49 1.44
CA PRO A 75 18.62 9.33 0.97
C PRO A 75 19.59 8.28 0.45
N PHE A 76 19.28 7.01 0.73
CA PHE A 76 20.07 5.87 0.32
C PHE A 76 19.18 4.65 0.09
N ALA A 77 19.66 3.71 -0.71
CA ALA A 77 18.99 2.45 -0.99
C ALA A 77 19.99 1.30 -1.12
N LEU A 78 19.70 0.17 -0.50
CA LEU A 78 20.39 -1.09 -0.71
C LEU A 78 19.51 -1.98 -1.58
N VAL A 79 19.99 -2.34 -2.76
CA VAL A 79 19.30 -3.20 -3.72
C VAL A 79 20.03 -4.53 -3.80
N ARG A 80 19.30 -5.63 -3.63
CA ARG A 80 19.84 -7.00 -3.64
C ARG A 80 18.79 -8.00 -4.16
N ASP A 81 19.26 -9.14 -4.64
CA ASP A 81 18.43 -10.32 -4.90
C ASP A 81 17.76 -10.85 -3.61
N GLY A 82 16.44 -10.74 -3.52
CA GLY A 82 15.65 -11.11 -2.33
C GLY A 82 15.28 -9.96 -1.39
N GLY A 83 15.49 -8.70 -1.79
CA GLY A 83 14.91 -7.58 -1.05
C GLY A 83 15.63 -6.25 -1.26
N ASN A 84 14.89 -5.16 -1.06
CA ASN A 84 15.45 -3.82 -1.12
C ASN A 84 15.11 -3.01 0.14
N LEU A 85 16.08 -2.21 0.55
CA LEU A 85 15.91 -1.16 1.53
C LEU A 85 16.01 0.16 0.78
N ILE A 86 15.10 1.06 1.05
CA ILE A 86 15.22 2.43 0.57
C ILE A 86 14.73 3.42 1.62
N THR A 87 15.55 4.45 1.76
CA THR A 87 15.32 5.60 2.60
C THR A 87 15.32 6.82 1.67
N GLY A 88 14.15 7.44 1.46
CA GLY A 88 14.04 8.52 0.49
C GLY A 88 12.59 8.94 0.23
N ASN A 89 12.38 9.74 -0.82
CA ASN A 89 11.06 10.15 -1.30
C ASN A 89 10.63 9.35 -2.54
N ASP A 90 9.39 9.55 -3.01
CA ASP A 90 8.84 8.83 -4.16
C ASP A 90 9.70 8.94 -5.44
N ALA A 91 10.38 10.07 -5.64
CA ALA A 91 11.29 10.24 -6.77
C ALA A 91 12.53 9.35 -6.63
N ASP A 92 13.10 9.27 -5.41
CA ASP A 92 14.22 8.39 -5.10
C ASP A 92 13.82 6.90 -5.30
N HIS A 93 12.60 6.52 -4.91
CA HIS A 93 12.04 5.18 -5.18
C HIS A 93 11.99 4.84 -6.67
N LYS A 94 11.48 5.76 -7.50
CA LYS A 94 11.45 5.55 -8.96
C LYS A 94 12.85 5.43 -9.52
N ARG A 95 13.77 6.27 -9.06
CA ARG A 95 15.15 6.30 -9.51
C ARG A 95 15.89 4.99 -9.21
N VAL A 96 15.78 4.49 -7.99
CA VAL A 96 16.39 3.21 -7.58
C VAL A 96 15.85 2.05 -8.41
N LYS A 97 14.56 2.05 -8.73
CA LYS A 97 13.93 1.03 -9.60
C LYS A 97 14.43 1.07 -11.05
N GLU A 98 14.80 2.24 -11.56
CA GLU A 98 15.46 2.35 -12.87
C GLU A 98 16.89 1.82 -12.84
N LEU A 99 17.61 2.09 -11.74
CA LEU A 99 18.96 1.59 -11.52
C LEU A 99 18.97 0.07 -11.39
N GLU A 100 18.01 -0.51 -10.69
CA GLU A 100 17.85 -1.97 -10.58
C GLU A 100 17.72 -2.67 -11.96
N ARG A 101 17.14 -1.99 -12.95
CA ARG A 101 17.00 -2.54 -14.32
C ARG A 101 18.28 -2.46 -15.14
N SER A 102 19.15 -1.49 -14.83
CA SER A 102 20.33 -1.15 -15.63
C SER A 102 21.65 -1.59 -15.01
N VAL A 103 21.72 -1.61 -13.68
CA VAL A 103 22.85 -2.06 -12.88
C VAL A 103 22.68 -3.55 -12.61
N LYS A 104 23.71 -4.34 -12.87
CA LYS A 104 23.69 -5.78 -12.63
C LYS A 104 24.24 -6.09 -11.24
N GLY A 105 23.50 -6.90 -10.48
CA GLY A 105 23.89 -7.36 -9.16
C GLY A 105 23.52 -6.41 -8.04
N ASP A 106 24.03 -6.70 -6.85
CA ASP A 106 23.76 -5.94 -5.64
C ASP A 106 24.46 -4.59 -5.67
N PHE A 107 23.77 -3.55 -5.21
CA PHE A 107 24.37 -2.23 -5.09
C PHE A 107 23.77 -1.40 -3.97
N LEU A 108 24.57 -0.50 -3.43
CA LEU A 108 24.16 0.58 -2.55
C LEU A 108 24.12 1.88 -3.36
N TRP A 109 22.95 2.48 -3.47
CA TRP A 109 22.74 3.81 -4.01
C TRP A 109 22.62 4.83 -2.88
N PHE A 110 23.18 6.02 -3.06
CA PHE A 110 22.97 7.14 -2.14
C PHE A 110 23.12 8.47 -2.86
N ARG A 111 22.58 9.54 -2.25
CA ARG A 111 22.76 10.91 -2.74
C ARG A 111 23.48 11.76 -1.72
N ASP A 112 24.61 12.32 -2.11
CA ASP A 112 25.44 13.23 -1.32
C ASP A 112 25.65 14.52 -2.10
N GLY A 113 25.37 15.67 -1.47
CA GLY A 113 25.57 16.99 -2.08
C GLY A 113 24.84 17.21 -3.42
N GLY A 114 23.69 16.56 -3.63
CA GLY A 114 22.92 16.63 -4.88
C GLY A 114 23.43 15.74 -6.02
N LYS A 115 24.49 14.95 -5.77
CA LYS A 115 25.03 13.97 -6.72
C LYS A 115 24.65 12.56 -6.30
N GLU A 116 24.37 11.72 -7.30
CA GLU A 116 24.00 10.32 -7.09
C GLU A 116 25.24 9.43 -7.21
N TYR A 117 25.35 8.45 -6.32
CA TYR A 117 26.46 7.51 -6.30
C TYR A 117 25.96 6.08 -6.14
N ILE A 118 26.76 5.13 -6.66
CA ILE A 118 26.55 3.70 -6.52
C ILE A 118 27.82 3.05 -5.99
N VAL A 119 27.67 2.16 -5.02
CA VAL A 119 28.72 1.31 -4.47
C VAL A 119 28.36 -0.15 -4.73
N GLN A 120 29.28 -0.88 -5.37
CA GLN A 120 29.20 -2.32 -5.61
C GLN A 120 30.33 -3.08 -4.89
N ASP A 121 31.00 -2.41 -3.94
CA ASP A 121 32.06 -3.03 -3.15
C ASP A 121 31.48 -4.12 -2.24
N PRO A 122 31.92 -5.39 -2.35
CA PRO A 122 31.38 -6.47 -1.53
C PRO A 122 31.59 -6.24 -0.02
N ALA A 123 32.68 -5.58 0.39
CA ALA A 123 32.93 -5.31 1.82
C ALA A 123 31.95 -4.26 2.38
N ALA A 124 31.65 -3.21 1.61
CA ALA A 124 30.60 -2.25 1.94
C ALA A 124 29.22 -2.92 2.02
N LEU A 125 28.85 -3.72 1.02
CA LEU A 125 27.56 -4.40 0.96
C LEU A 125 27.39 -5.43 2.09
N GLN A 126 28.44 -6.13 2.48
CA GLN A 126 28.42 -7.07 3.60
C GLN A 126 28.20 -6.36 4.94
N ARG A 127 28.82 -5.18 5.15
CA ARG A 127 28.59 -4.39 6.37
C ARG A 127 27.17 -3.84 6.45
N MET A 128 26.64 -3.38 5.32
CA MET A 128 25.22 -2.99 5.23
C MET A 128 24.30 -4.17 5.54
N ASP A 129 24.62 -5.36 5.05
CA ASP A 129 23.82 -6.54 5.34
C ASP A 129 23.83 -6.92 6.82
N ALA A 130 25.02 -6.94 7.44
CA ALA A 130 25.16 -7.23 8.86
C ALA A 130 24.39 -6.23 9.74
N ALA A 131 24.40 -4.95 9.36
CA ALA A 131 23.67 -3.91 10.07
C ALA A 131 22.14 -4.04 9.96
N TRP A 132 21.63 -4.60 8.85
CA TRP A 132 20.19 -4.82 8.64
C TRP A 132 19.71 -6.24 8.96
N ALA A 133 20.61 -7.19 9.22
CA ALA A 133 20.24 -8.57 9.58
C ALA A 133 19.23 -8.64 10.75
N PRO A 134 19.37 -7.88 11.85
CA PRO A 134 18.38 -7.88 12.92
C PRO A 134 17.01 -7.36 12.47
N MET A 135 16.98 -6.40 11.52
CA MET A 135 15.74 -5.87 10.97
C MET A 135 15.04 -6.88 10.05
N LYS A 136 15.80 -7.64 9.26
CA LYS A 136 15.26 -8.73 8.43
C LYS A 136 14.61 -9.81 9.29
N GLU A 137 15.30 -10.21 10.35
CA GLU A 137 14.79 -11.19 11.31
C GLU A 137 13.52 -10.70 12.00
N LEU A 138 13.52 -9.45 12.49
CA LEU A 138 12.32 -8.83 13.07
C LEU A 138 11.17 -8.74 12.06
N GLY A 139 11.47 -8.42 10.80
CA GLY A 139 10.51 -8.39 9.70
C GLY A 139 9.89 -9.77 9.43
N ALA A 140 10.69 -10.84 9.42
CA ALA A 140 10.21 -12.20 9.27
C ALA A 140 9.28 -12.62 10.44
N GLN A 141 9.64 -12.28 11.68
CA GLN A 141 8.81 -12.54 12.86
C GLN A 141 7.49 -11.76 12.82
N MET A 142 7.53 -10.51 12.35
CA MET A 142 6.33 -9.69 12.13
C MET A 142 5.43 -10.29 11.04
N GLY A 143 6.01 -10.79 9.95
CA GLY A 143 5.27 -11.49 8.89
C GLY A 143 4.53 -12.73 9.41
N GLN A 144 5.19 -13.54 10.24
CA GLN A 144 4.56 -14.69 10.90
C GLN A 144 3.42 -14.28 11.84
N HIS A 145 3.61 -13.24 12.66
CA HIS A 145 2.55 -12.71 13.51
C HIS A 145 1.39 -12.10 12.70
N GLY A 146 1.69 -11.45 11.58
CA GLY A 146 0.70 -10.92 10.62
C GLY A 146 -0.17 -12.03 10.05
N ALA A 147 0.44 -13.14 9.63
CA ALA A 147 -0.29 -14.30 9.15
C ALA A 147 -1.22 -14.90 10.23
N GLU A 148 -0.74 -15.00 11.47
CA GLU A 148 -1.54 -15.46 12.61
C GLU A 148 -2.73 -14.55 12.89
N MET A 149 -2.52 -13.23 12.92
CA MET A 149 -3.61 -12.25 13.09
C MET A 149 -4.61 -12.30 11.94
N GLY A 150 -4.16 -12.56 10.71
CA GLY A 150 -5.05 -12.79 9.56
C GLY A 150 -6.00 -13.96 9.79
N ARG A 151 -5.50 -15.08 10.34
CA ARG A 151 -6.32 -16.25 10.70
C ARG A 151 -7.34 -15.92 11.80
N GLN A 152 -6.90 -15.20 12.82
CA GLN A 152 -7.75 -14.78 13.93
C GLN A 152 -8.84 -13.80 13.48
N GLY A 153 -8.49 -12.83 12.64
CA GLY A 153 -9.43 -11.88 12.03
C GLY A 153 -10.47 -12.57 11.16
N GLY A 154 -10.08 -13.60 10.39
CA GLY A 154 -11.02 -14.42 9.63
C GLY A 154 -12.03 -15.15 10.52
N SER A 155 -11.57 -15.70 11.65
CA SER A 155 -12.45 -16.34 12.64
C SER A 155 -13.43 -15.36 13.27
N MET A 156 -12.95 -14.14 13.60
CA MET A 156 -13.79 -13.06 14.13
C MET A 156 -14.83 -12.58 13.10
N GLY A 157 -14.45 -12.49 11.83
CA GLY A 157 -15.37 -12.19 10.73
C GLY A 157 -16.49 -13.24 10.60
N SER A 158 -16.16 -14.53 10.74
CA SER A 158 -17.15 -15.60 10.75
C SER A 158 -18.09 -15.51 11.95
N LEU A 159 -17.57 -15.19 13.14
CA LEU A 159 -18.38 -14.97 14.34
C LEU A 159 -19.31 -13.76 14.17
N GLY A 160 -18.82 -12.66 13.62
CA GLY A 160 -19.62 -11.48 13.29
C GLY A 160 -20.76 -11.80 12.30
N ALA A 161 -20.49 -12.60 11.27
CA ALA A 161 -21.52 -13.05 10.33
C ALA A 161 -22.58 -13.93 11.01
N LYS A 162 -22.18 -14.84 11.91
CA LYS A 162 -23.11 -15.65 12.72
C LYS A 162 -23.95 -14.78 13.65
N MET A 163 -23.37 -13.72 14.22
CA MET A 163 -24.07 -12.78 15.09
C MET A 163 -25.11 -11.98 14.30
N ALA A 164 -24.75 -11.48 13.12
CA ALA A 164 -25.67 -10.80 12.22
C ALA A 164 -26.86 -11.70 11.84
N LEU A 165 -26.61 -12.97 11.52
CA LEU A 165 -27.66 -13.94 11.24
C LEU A 165 -28.56 -14.21 12.47
N ALA A 166 -27.97 -14.33 13.66
CA ALA A 166 -28.70 -14.51 14.91
C ALA A 166 -29.57 -13.30 15.26
N ALA A 167 -29.10 -12.09 14.97
CA ALA A 167 -29.84 -10.85 15.14
C ALA A 167 -31.05 -10.79 14.20
N VAL A 168 -30.89 -11.15 12.93
CA VAL A 168 -31.99 -11.25 11.96
C VAL A 168 -32.99 -12.35 12.35
N SER A 169 -32.54 -13.39 13.03
CA SER A 169 -33.38 -14.48 13.53
C SER A 169 -33.98 -14.21 14.92
N PHE A 170 -33.75 -13.03 15.50
CA PHE A 170 -34.17 -12.64 16.87
C PHE A 170 -33.82 -13.68 17.95
N ASN A 171 -32.68 -14.36 17.80
CA ASN A 171 -32.25 -15.40 18.74
C ASN A 171 -31.28 -14.83 19.78
N ALA A 172 -31.83 -14.41 20.93
CA ALA A 172 -31.09 -13.77 22.02
C ALA A 172 -30.01 -14.68 22.64
N GLU A 173 -30.33 -15.96 22.88
CA GLU A 173 -29.37 -16.93 23.44
C GLU A 173 -28.16 -17.14 22.51
N LYS A 174 -28.41 -17.22 21.20
CA LYS A 174 -27.36 -17.34 20.19
C LYS A 174 -26.51 -16.07 20.10
N MET A 175 -27.11 -14.90 20.26
CA MET A 175 -26.36 -13.63 20.33
C MET A 175 -25.48 -13.55 21.56
N GLU A 176 -25.96 -13.95 22.75
CA GLU A 176 -25.17 -13.95 23.98
C GLU A 176 -23.99 -14.94 23.88
N ALA A 177 -24.22 -16.14 23.35
CA ALA A 177 -23.18 -17.15 23.16
C ALA A 177 -22.08 -16.68 22.18
N ILE A 178 -22.46 -16.03 21.08
CA ILE A 178 -21.50 -15.47 20.12
C ILE A 178 -20.76 -14.26 20.74
N GLY A 179 -21.46 -13.45 21.53
CA GLY A 179 -20.85 -12.33 22.28
C GLY A 179 -19.73 -12.79 23.22
N LYS A 180 -19.95 -13.87 23.99
CA LYS A 180 -18.90 -14.48 24.83
C LYS A 180 -17.71 -14.98 24.00
N GLN A 181 -17.98 -15.62 22.86
CA GLN A 181 -16.92 -16.06 21.95
C GLN A 181 -16.10 -14.89 21.36
N MET A 182 -16.76 -13.76 21.07
CA MET A 182 -16.07 -12.55 20.61
C MET A 182 -15.24 -11.90 21.72
N GLU A 183 -15.74 -11.86 22.96
CA GLU A 183 -14.99 -11.35 24.11
C GLU A 183 -13.74 -12.18 24.38
N ASP A 184 -13.87 -13.52 24.37
CA ASP A 184 -12.76 -14.44 24.56
C ASP A 184 -11.73 -14.37 23.42
N ALA A 185 -12.19 -14.16 22.18
CA ALA A 185 -11.33 -13.91 21.03
C ALA A 185 -10.64 -12.53 21.06
N GLY A 186 -11.20 -11.54 21.78
CA GLY A 186 -10.62 -10.20 21.92
C GLY A 186 -9.44 -10.11 22.89
N LYS A 187 -9.43 -10.93 23.96
CA LYS A 187 -8.34 -10.99 24.96
C LYS A 187 -6.93 -11.23 24.36
N PRO A 188 -6.71 -12.19 23.43
CA PRO A 188 -5.41 -12.37 22.80
C PRO A 188 -5.01 -11.21 21.86
N MET A 189 -5.97 -10.43 21.35
CA MET A 189 -5.71 -9.31 20.46
C MET A 189 -5.09 -8.12 21.20
N GLU A 190 -5.55 -7.81 22.41
CA GLU A 190 -4.92 -6.77 23.25
C GLU A 190 -3.49 -7.13 23.64
N ALA A 191 -3.28 -8.39 24.07
CA ALA A 191 -1.94 -8.89 24.41
C ALA A 191 -1.00 -8.87 23.18
N THR A 192 -1.51 -9.19 22.00
CA THR A 192 -0.76 -9.12 20.74
C THR A 192 -0.43 -7.67 20.37
N GLY A 193 -1.37 -6.74 20.56
CA GLY A 193 -1.14 -5.31 20.37
C GLY A 193 0.02 -4.77 21.22
N LYS A 194 0.08 -5.14 22.50
CA LYS A 194 1.21 -4.77 23.40
C LYS A 194 2.55 -5.32 22.92
N LYS A 195 2.57 -6.56 22.38
CA LYS A 195 3.78 -7.13 21.77
C LYS A 195 4.20 -6.35 20.53
N MET A 196 3.26 -5.94 19.69
CA MET A 196 3.56 -5.13 18.49
C MET A 196 4.13 -3.76 18.86
N GLU A 197 3.62 -3.10 19.91
CA GLU A 197 4.19 -1.83 20.39
C GLU A 197 5.65 -2.02 20.85
N ALA A 198 5.93 -3.08 21.61
CA ALA A 198 7.28 -3.40 22.06
C ALA A 198 8.23 -3.74 20.91
N VAL A 199 7.75 -4.47 19.89
CA VAL A 199 8.50 -4.74 18.65
C VAL A 199 8.77 -3.44 17.88
N GLY A 200 7.79 -2.54 17.79
CA GLY A 200 7.97 -1.22 17.18
C GLY A 200 9.09 -0.41 17.83
N LYS A 201 9.15 -0.37 19.17
CA LYS A 201 10.24 0.29 19.92
C LYS A 201 11.60 -0.34 19.65
N LYS A 202 11.67 -1.67 19.57
CA LYS A 202 12.91 -2.38 19.21
C LYS A 202 13.34 -2.05 17.78
N MET A 203 12.40 -2.01 16.86
CA MET A 203 12.64 -1.69 15.46
C MET A 203 13.21 -0.29 15.29
N GLU A 204 12.70 0.69 16.04
CA GLU A 204 13.25 2.06 16.04
C GLU A 204 14.72 2.09 16.50
N GLY A 205 15.07 1.36 17.56
CA GLY A 205 16.44 1.27 18.07
C GLY A 205 17.40 0.62 17.07
N VAL A 206 17.03 -0.56 16.56
CA VAL A 206 17.80 -1.28 15.53
C VAL A 206 17.96 -0.42 14.28
N GLN A 207 16.92 0.31 13.89
CA GLN A 207 16.96 1.17 12.72
C GLN A 207 17.94 2.33 12.87
N LYS A 208 17.98 2.99 14.04
CA LYS A 208 18.95 4.06 14.31
C LYS A 208 20.39 3.56 14.24
N GLU A 209 20.64 2.37 14.76
CA GLU A 209 21.97 1.74 14.72
C GLU A 209 22.37 1.35 13.28
N ALA A 210 21.44 0.77 12.54
CA ALA A 210 21.63 0.42 11.15
C ALA A 210 21.95 1.68 10.32
N GLU A 211 21.17 2.76 10.48
CA GLU A 211 21.40 4.03 9.80
C GLU A 211 22.75 4.67 10.13
N ARG A 212 23.21 4.57 11.39
CA ARG A 212 24.55 5.03 11.76
C ARG A 212 25.61 4.25 10.97
N THR A 213 25.43 2.94 10.82
CA THR A 213 26.33 2.10 10.04
C THR A 213 26.29 2.45 8.56
N ALA A 214 25.11 2.68 7.98
CA ALA A 214 24.99 3.12 6.59
C ALA A 214 25.74 4.42 6.33
N ARG A 215 25.58 5.43 7.20
CA ARG A 215 26.33 6.69 7.08
C ARG A 215 27.84 6.46 7.13
N GLY A 216 28.30 5.56 8.00
CA GLY A 216 29.71 5.18 8.07
C GLY A 216 30.21 4.55 6.77
N VAL A 217 29.47 3.59 6.23
CA VAL A 217 29.80 2.91 4.96
C VAL A 217 29.79 3.88 3.78
N ILE A 218 28.82 4.79 3.72
CA ILE A 218 28.74 5.83 2.68
C ILE A 218 29.97 6.75 2.76
N ALA A 219 30.27 7.29 3.93
CA ALA A 219 31.41 8.17 4.13
C ALA A 219 32.74 7.49 3.78
N GLU A 220 32.90 6.21 4.13
CA GLU A 220 34.07 5.43 3.77
C GLU A 220 34.15 5.16 2.27
N SER A 221 33.02 4.87 1.62
CA SER A 221 32.97 4.62 0.17
C SER A 221 33.34 5.86 -0.64
N LEU A 222 32.98 7.06 -0.14
CA LEU A 222 33.41 8.33 -0.71
C LEU A 222 34.91 8.56 -0.52
N ARG A 223 35.46 8.26 0.67
CA ARG A 223 36.89 8.43 0.97
C ARG A 223 37.78 7.47 0.19
N ASN A 224 37.35 6.22 0.04
CA ASN A 224 38.11 5.16 -0.61
C ASN A 224 37.89 5.12 -2.14
N GLY A 225 37.02 5.98 -2.67
CA GLY A 225 36.72 6.06 -4.11
C GLY A 225 35.95 4.86 -4.68
N THR A 226 35.32 4.05 -3.82
CA THR A 226 34.48 2.92 -4.26
C THR A 226 33.09 3.37 -4.70
N ALA A 227 32.70 4.60 -4.34
CA ALA A 227 31.50 5.27 -4.82
C ALA A 227 31.66 5.78 -6.26
N LYS A 228 30.94 5.16 -7.19
CA LYS A 228 30.92 5.58 -8.61
C LYS A 228 29.77 6.56 -8.85
N PRO A 229 30.01 7.72 -9.46
CA PRO A 229 28.95 8.67 -9.77
C PRO A 229 28.00 8.06 -10.80
N VAL A 230 26.70 8.24 -10.56
CA VAL A 230 25.66 7.91 -11.53
C VAL A 230 25.49 9.11 -12.44
N ALA A 231 25.47 8.89 -13.75
CA ALA A 231 25.18 9.95 -14.70
C ALA A 231 23.75 10.48 -14.44
N THR A 232 23.67 11.70 -13.91
CA THR A 232 22.42 12.46 -13.82
C THR A 232 22.00 12.81 -15.26
N ARG A 233 20.88 12.25 -15.72
CA ARG A 233 20.25 12.77 -16.94
C ARG A 233 19.66 14.13 -16.58
N GLY A 234 20.26 15.18 -17.11
CA GLY A 234 19.74 16.55 -17.04
C GLY A 234 18.45 16.72 -17.82
#